data_AF-A0A7G1KL46-F1
#
_entry.id   AF-A0A7G1KL46-F1
#
_cell.length_a   1.000
_cell.length_b   1.000
_cell.length_c   1.000
_cell.angle_alpha   90.00
_cell.angle_beta   90.00
_cell.angle_gamma   90.00
#
_symmetry.space_group_name_H-M   'P 1'
#
loop_
_entity.id
_entity.type
_entity.pdbx_description
1 polymer ?
#
loop_
_entity_poly.entity_id
_entity_poly.type
_entity_poly.pdbx_seq_one_letter_code
_entity_poly.pdbx_strand_id
1 'polypeptide(L)'
;MDLLKWSKRPAAGVGARNPGVNILRGLVARATTPLLPDDYLRLANPLWTARELRGKVVDVVKETTDTATVTIRPGWGFPASYEPGQYVGIGLQIDGRWHWRSYSLTSIGSERDKTISITVKANPDGFLSTHLVDGVKPDTIIRLAAPKGDFHLPQPVPGQILFVTAGSGITPVIAMLRALAARGETPDICHIHSAPTRDDVIFLDEMEALADDSSAYHLNLQLTREMGKFDAARLDEWVPDWRERECWACGPPALLDALESHYEAGGLRHRLHVERFTIARTDHGGEGGTVHFAVSHKEARIDGATTLLEAGEKLGIAMPFGCRMGICQTCVVPLAGGYVRDLRTGVERREGERIQTCISSVSGDCTLDL
;
A
#
# COMPACT_ATOMS: atom_id res chain seq x y z
N MET A 1 -38.33 -26.53 23.42
CA MET A 1 -37.04 -26.04 22.87
C MET A 1 -37.13 -26.08 21.37
N ASP A 2 -37.26 -24.91 20.75
CA ASP A 2 -37.53 -24.77 19.31
C ASP A 2 -36.23 -24.98 18.51
N LEU A 3 -36.01 -26.21 18.03
CA LEU A 3 -34.82 -26.66 17.30
C LEU A 3 -34.49 -25.79 16.08
N LEU A 4 -35.50 -25.15 15.47
CA LEU A 4 -35.36 -24.23 14.36
C LEU A 4 -34.76 -22.87 14.75
N LYS A 5 -34.98 -22.40 15.98
CA LYS A 5 -34.32 -21.20 16.52
C LYS A 5 -32.90 -21.49 17.00
N TRP A 6 -32.64 -22.71 17.46
CA TRP A 6 -31.32 -23.17 17.89
C TRP A 6 -30.32 -23.33 16.74
N SER A 7 -30.79 -23.61 15.51
CA SER A 7 -29.95 -23.77 14.32
C SER A 7 -29.66 -22.47 13.56
N LYS A 8 -30.51 -21.44 13.67
CA LYS A 8 -30.40 -20.20 12.87
C LYS A 8 -29.56 -19.07 13.48
N ARG A 9 -29.30 -19.09 14.79
CA ARG A 9 -28.55 -18.02 15.49
C ARG A 9 -27.13 -17.75 14.95
N PRO A 10 -26.31 -18.74 14.55
CA PRO A 10 -24.95 -18.50 14.09
C PRO A 10 -24.83 -17.88 12.68
N ALA A 11 -25.91 -17.91 11.88
CA ALA A 11 -25.91 -17.52 10.47
C ALA A 11 -26.79 -16.29 10.15
N ALA A 12 -27.24 -15.56 11.18
CA ALA A 12 -28.23 -14.49 11.05
C ALA A 12 -27.73 -13.25 10.28
N GLY A 13 -26.41 -13.08 10.12
CA GLY A 13 -25.80 -11.91 9.46
C GLY A 13 -25.29 -12.13 8.03
N VAL A 14 -25.52 -13.30 7.42
CA VAL A 14 -25.00 -13.62 6.08
C VAL A 14 -26.15 -13.93 5.14
N GLY A 15 -26.38 -13.05 4.16
CA GLY A 15 -27.36 -13.27 3.10
C GLY A 15 -27.00 -14.52 2.29
N ALA A 16 -27.85 -15.54 2.33
CA ALA A 16 -27.72 -16.76 1.54
C ALA A 16 -28.95 -16.92 0.64
N ARG A 17 -28.73 -17.28 -0.62
CA ARG A 17 -29.78 -17.45 -1.65
C ARG A 17 -30.71 -18.65 -1.39
N ASN A 18 -30.43 -19.52 -0.40
CA ASN A 18 -31.25 -20.69 -0.10
C ASN A 18 -31.19 -21.11 1.40
N PRO A 19 -32.32 -21.38 2.09
CA PRO A 19 -32.37 -21.60 3.55
C PRO A 19 -31.63 -22.85 4.08
N GLY A 20 -31.47 -23.89 3.25
CA GLY A 20 -30.83 -25.16 3.66
C GLY A 20 -29.32 -25.06 3.91
N VAL A 21 -28.64 -24.11 3.25
CA VAL A 21 -27.19 -23.90 3.38
C VAL A 21 -26.83 -23.35 4.77
N ASN A 22 -27.70 -22.52 5.35
CA ASN A 22 -27.48 -21.95 6.68
C ASN A 22 -27.66 -22.98 7.80
N ILE A 23 -28.53 -23.98 7.61
CA ILE A 23 -28.73 -25.08 8.56
C ILE A 23 -27.51 -26.01 8.54
N LEU A 24 -27.01 -26.35 7.35
CA LEU A 24 -25.82 -27.18 7.19
C LEU A 24 -24.58 -26.50 7.81
N ARG A 25 -24.38 -25.19 7.54
CA ARG A 25 -23.30 -24.41 8.17
C ARG A 25 -23.39 -24.38 9.69
N GLY A 26 -24.58 -24.21 10.26
CA GLY A 26 -24.79 -24.21 11.70
C GLY A 26 -24.46 -25.55 12.37
N LEU A 27 -24.68 -26.67 11.68
CA LEU A 27 -24.34 -28.01 12.16
C LEU A 27 -22.83 -28.28 12.07
N VAL A 28 -22.19 -27.93 10.95
CA VAL A 28 -20.75 -28.12 10.75
C VAL A 28 -19.93 -27.24 11.71
N ALA A 29 -20.36 -26.00 11.95
CA ALA A 29 -19.73 -25.10 12.91
C ALA A 29 -19.82 -25.61 14.37
N ARG A 30 -20.87 -26.36 14.71
CA ARG A 30 -20.99 -26.98 16.04
C ARG A 30 -20.18 -28.26 16.18
N ALA A 31 -20.13 -29.07 15.13
CA ALA A 31 -19.39 -30.33 15.12
C ALA A 31 -17.86 -30.14 15.21
N THR A 32 -17.37 -28.94 14.90
CA THR A 32 -15.94 -28.63 14.85
C THR A 32 -15.41 -27.92 16.11
N THR A 33 -16.30 -27.42 16.97
CA THR A 33 -15.98 -26.74 18.24
C THR A 33 -14.97 -27.55 19.08
N PRO A 34 -13.86 -26.96 19.60
CA PRO A 34 -13.60 -25.53 19.77
C PRO A 34 -13.01 -24.82 18.53
N LEU A 35 -12.72 -25.56 17.46
CA LEU A 35 -12.16 -25.01 16.22
C LEU A 35 -13.28 -24.79 15.20
N LEU A 36 -13.18 -23.77 14.36
CA LEU A 36 -14.17 -23.59 13.30
C LEU A 36 -13.80 -24.47 12.10
N PRO A 37 -14.74 -24.82 11.20
CA PRO A 37 -14.45 -25.65 10.02
C PRO A 37 -13.32 -25.06 9.15
N ASP A 38 -13.22 -23.73 9.11
CA ASP A 38 -12.17 -22.97 8.43
C ASP A 38 -10.76 -23.23 9.01
N ASP A 39 -10.65 -23.57 10.29
CA ASP A 39 -9.36 -23.90 10.92
C ASP A 39 -8.85 -25.28 10.47
N TYR A 40 -9.74 -26.21 10.13
CA TYR A 40 -9.37 -27.48 9.52
C TYR A 40 -9.02 -27.33 8.03
N LEU A 41 -9.67 -26.41 7.30
CA LEU A 41 -9.33 -26.11 5.90
C LEU A 41 -7.92 -25.52 5.76
N ARG A 42 -7.44 -24.77 6.75
CA ARG A 42 -6.05 -24.28 6.82
C ARG A 42 -5.01 -25.39 6.90
N LEU A 43 -5.35 -26.52 7.52
CA LEU A 43 -4.46 -27.70 7.59
C LEU A 43 -4.36 -28.40 6.22
N ALA A 44 -5.40 -28.28 5.37
CA ALA A 44 -5.42 -28.85 4.02
C ALA A 44 -4.85 -27.89 2.96
N ASN A 45 -5.12 -26.58 3.05
CA ASN A 45 -4.54 -25.56 2.19
C ASN A 45 -4.46 -24.20 2.92
N PRO A 46 -3.24 -23.65 3.15
CA PRO A 46 -3.04 -22.38 3.85
C PRO A 46 -3.72 -21.16 3.20
N LEU A 47 -4.07 -21.25 1.90
CA LEU A 47 -4.74 -20.21 1.11
C LEU A 47 -6.28 -20.24 1.24
N TRP A 48 -6.85 -21.28 1.85
CA TRP A 48 -8.30 -21.41 2.03
C TRP A 48 -8.71 -20.77 3.35
N THR A 49 -8.87 -19.45 3.36
CA THR A 49 -9.50 -18.74 4.49
C THR A 49 -10.52 -17.73 3.98
N ALA A 50 -11.76 -17.80 4.49
CA ALA A 50 -12.84 -16.88 4.11
C ALA A 50 -12.75 -15.51 4.82
N ARG A 51 -11.77 -15.31 5.70
CA ARG A 51 -11.65 -14.11 6.56
C ARG A 51 -10.51 -13.17 6.17
N GLU A 52 -9.46 -13.68 5.52
CA GLU A 52 -8.26 -12.92 5.18
C GLU A 52 -7.77 -13.32 3.79
N LEU A 53 -7.51 -12.33 2.93
CA LEU A 53 -6.85 -12.59 1.66
C LEU A 53 -5.41 -13.04 1.94
N ARG A 54 -4.97 -14.08 1.25
CA ARG A 54 -3.62 -14.63 1.36
C ARG A 54 -3.02 -14.80 0.00
N GLY A 55 -1.70 -14.81 -0.06
CA GLY A 55 -0.94 -15.10 -1.25
C GLY A 55 0.18 -16.08 -0.93
N LYS A 56 0.66 -16.74 -1.96
CA LYS A 56 1.88 -17.54 -1.91
C LYS A 56 2.92 -16.86 -2.79
N VAL A 57 4.08 -16.53 -2.23
CA VAL A 57 5.23 -16.08 -3.03
C VAL A 57 5.63 -17.23 -3.95
N VAL A 58 5.67 -16.98 -5.24
CA VAL A 58 6.02 -18.00 -6.25
C VAL A 58 7.38 -17.73 -6.86
N ASP A 59 7.83 -16.47 -6.88
CA ASP A 59 9.13 -16.09 -7.41
C ASP A 59 9.63 -14.79 -6.78
N VAL A 60 10.95 -14.63 -6.73
CA VAL A 60 11.64 -13.44 -6.24
C VAL A 60 12.86 -13.17 -7.12
N VAL A 61 12.84 -12.07 -7.86
CA VAL A 61 13.90 -11.68 -8.80
C VAL A 61 14.52 -10.37 -8.33
N LYS A 62 15.86 -10.31 -8.25
CA LYS A 62 16.55 -9.04 -7.96
C LYS A 62 16.54 -8.17 -9.21
N GLU A 63 16.07 -6.94 -9.07
CA GLU A 63 16.07 -5.92 -10.14
C GLU A 63 17.33 -5.06 -10.07
N THR A 64 17.81 -4.77 -8.85
CA THR A 64 19.07 -4.07 -8.57
C THR A 64 19.74 -4.69 -7.33
N THR A 65 20.85 -4.10 -6.88
CA THR A 65 21.52 -4.52 -5.63
C THR A 65 20.58 -4.49 -4.41
N ASP A 66 19.69 -3.50 -4.34
CA ASP A 66 18.83 -3.22 -3.19
C ASP A 66 17.33 -3.33 -3.52
N THR A 67 16.96 -3.90 -4.66
CA THR A 67 15.55 -4.06 -5.06
C THR A 67 15.23 -5.45 -5.58
N ALA A 68 14.01 -5.91 -5.32
CA ALA A 68 13.52 -7.19 -5.82
C ALA A 68 12.05 -7.13 -6.20
N THR A 69 11.70 -7.79 -7.29
CA THR A 69 10.33 -8.08 -7.71
C THR A 69 9.88 -9.40 -7.08
N VAL A 70 8.77 -9.36 -6.34
CA VAL A 70 8.15 -10.51 -5.69
C VAL A 70 6.87 -10.85 -6.44
N THR A 71 6.84 -12.02 -7.06
CA THR A 71 5.65 -12.55 -7.75
C THR A 71 4.85 -13.39 -6.77
N ILE A 72 3.56 -13.10 -6.67
CA ILE A 72 2.64 -13.65 -5.68
C ILE A 72 1.47 -14.28 -6.41
N ARG A 73 1.15 -15.53 -6.07
CA ARG A 73 -0.10 -16.16 -6.45
C ARG A 73 -1.14 -15.90 -5.35
N PRO A 74 -2.09 -14.96 -5.54
CA PRO A 74 -3.18 -14.76 -4.58
C PRO A 74 -4.07 -16.00 -4.46
N GLY A 75 -4.62 -16.18 -3.26
CA GLY A 75 -5.66 -17.15 -2.94
C GLY A 75 -7.05 -16.70 -3.41
N TRP A 76 -8.05 -17.50 -3.07
CA TRP A 76 -9.43 -17.24 -3.46
C TRP A 76 -9.95 -15.93 -2.83
N GLY A 77 -10.63 -15.11 -3.64
CA GLY A 77 -11.25 -13.85 -3.20
C GLY A 77 -10.45 -12.58 -3.48
N PHE A 78 -9.18 -12.68 -3.92
CA PHE A 78 -8.45 -11.51 -4.42
C PHE A 78 -9.05 -11.10 -5.78
N PRO A 79 -9.30 -9.80 -6.04
CA PRO A 79 -9.92 -9.38 -7.28
C PRO A 79 -8.98 -9.64 -8.47
N ALA A 80 -9.53 -10.19 -9.56
CA ALA A 80 -8.77 -10.47 -10.77
C ALA A 80 -8.40 -9.18 -11.54
N SER A 81 -9.19 -8.12 -11.36
CA SER A 81 -8.97 -6.80 -11.94
C SER A 81 -8.62 -5.78 -10.86
N TYR A 82 -7.68 -4.90 -11.19
CA TYR A 82 -7.26 -3.73 -10.44
C TYR A 82 -6.64 -2.75 -11.42
N GLU A 83 -6.65 -1.47 -11.08
CA GLU A 83 -6.15 -0.43 -11.99
C GLU A 83 -4.62 -0.33 -11.90
N PRO A 84 -3.90 -0.19 -13.04
CA PRO A 84 -2.46 0.01 -13.05
C PRO A 84 -2.08 1.30 -12.32
N GLY A 85 -1.26 1.15 -11.28
CA GLY A 85 -0.89 2.24 -10.37
C GLY A 85 -1.48 2.11 -8.96
N GLN A 86 -2.48 1.25 -8.76
CA GLN A 86 -2.94 0.86 -7.43
C GLN A 86 -1.87 0.12 -6.63
N TYR A 87 -2.02 0.13 -5.31
CA TYR A 87 -1.16 -0.60 -4.38
C TYR A 87 -1.92 -1.71 -3.66
N VAL A 88 -1.17 -2.68 -3.14
CA VAL A 88 -1.67 -3.77 -2.31
C VAL A 88 -0.96 -3.75 -0.95
N GLY A 89 -1.71 -4.04 0.11
CA GLY A 89 -1.13 -4.27 1.43
C GLY A 89 -0.55 -5.69 1.52
N ILE A 90 0.73 -5.81 1.85
CA ILE A 90 1.40 -7.09 2.08
C ILE A 90 1.71 -7.23 3.56
N GLY A 91 1.19 -8.31 4.15
CA GLY A 91 1.52 -8.75 5.50
C GLY A 91 2.48 -9.93 5.46
N LEU A 92 3.68 -9.78 6.01
CA LEU A 92 4.65 -10.87 6.19
C LEU A 92 4.76 -11.21 7.68
N GLN A 93 4.81 -12.49 8.01
CA GLN A 93 5.01 -12.93 9.38
C GLN A 93 6.51 -13.05 9.67
N ILE A 94 7.01 -12.31 10.65
CA ILE A 94 8.41 -12.33 11.12
C ILE A 94 8.37 -12.43 12.65
N ASP A 95 9.12 -13.36 13.24
CA ASP A 95 9.16 -13.61 14.68
C ASP A 95 7.76 -13.74 15.34
N GLY A 96 6.84 -14.41 14.63
CA GLY A 96 5.46 -14.64 15.07
C GLY A 96 4.53 -13.44 14.92
N ARG A 97 5.02 -12.27 14.51
CA ARG A 97 4.25 -11.02 14.36
C ARG A 97 4.02 -10.69 12.88
N TRP A 98 2.86 -10.11 12.57
CA TRP A 98 2.54 -9.66 11.21
C TRP A 98 3.01 -8.23 10.98
N HIS A 99 3.89 -8.06 10.00
CA HIS A 99 4.39 -6.77 9.55
C HIS A 99 3.74 -6.41 8.22
N TRP A 100 3.08 -5.25 8.17
CA TRP A 100 2.32 -4.80 7.00
C TRP A 100 2.94 -3.58 6.35
N ARG A 101 3.06 -3.58 5.03
CA ARG A 101 3.35 -2.39 4.22
C ARG A 101 2.52 -2.40 2.95
N SER A 102 2.31 -1.22 2.37
CA SER A 102 1.73 -1.09 1.04
C SER A 102 2.82 -1.06 -0.01
N TYR A 103 2.60 -1.74 -1.12
CA TYR A 103 3.47 -1.71 -2.30
C TYR A 103 2.62 -1.54 -3.55
N SER A 104 3.04 -0.66 -4.46
CA SER A 104 2.40 -0.53 -5.77
C SER A 104 2.46 -1.85 -6.51
N LEU A 105 1.34 -2.20 -7.13
CA LEU A 105 1.27 -3.34 -8.04
C LEU A 105 2.02 -2.97 -9.30
N THR A 106 2.97 -3.82 -9.68
CA THR A 106 3.77 -3.65 -10.91
C THR A 106 3.24 -4.51 -12.06
N SER A 107 2.44 -5.53 -11.76
CA SER A 107 1.71 -6.35 -12.75
C SER A 107 0.45 -5.64 -13.24
N ILE A 108 -0.10 -6.11 -14.36
CA ILE A 108 -1.43 -5.75 -14.84
C ILE A 108 -2.45 -6.82 -14.42
N GLY A 109 -3.67 -6.40 -14.05
CA GLY A 109 -4.75 -7.34 -13.73
C GLY A 109 -5.11 -8.19 -14.95
N SER A 110 -5.19 -9.51 -14.77
CA SER A 110 -5.50 -10.46 -15.83
C SER A 110 -6.38 -11.59 -15.31
N GLU A 111 -7.39 -11.98 -16.11
CA GLU A 111 -8.17 -13.19 -15.80
C GLU A 111 -7.40 -14.48 -16.12
N ARG A 112 -6.38 -14.39 -16.98
CA ARG A 112 -5.59 -15.54 -17.44
C ARG A 112 -4.39 -15.80 -16.53
N ASP A 113 -3.66 -14.74 -16.19
CA ASP A 113 -2.55 -14.83 -15.25
C ASP A 113 -3.06 -14.56 -13.84
N LYS A 114 -2.99 -15.59 -12.99
CA LYS A 114 -3.47 -15.52 -11.60
C LYS A 114 -2.35 -15.11 -10.64
N THR A 115 -1.44 -14.26 -11.10
CA THR A 115 -0.36 -13.71 -10.27
C THR A 115 -0.43 -12.19 -10.23
N ILE A 116 0.12 -11.65 -9.15
CA ILE A 116 0.40 -10.23 -9.00
C ILE A 116 1.88 -10.06 -8.68
N SER A 117 2.48 -8.96 -9.08
CA SER A 117 3.86 -8.64 -8.72
C SER A 117 3.96 -7.28 -8.05
N ILE A 118 4.84 -7.20 -7.05
CA ILE A 118 5.27 -5.96 -6.43
C ILE A 118 6.78 -5.86 -6.53
N THR A 119 7.31 -4.64 -6.58
CA THR A 119 8.77 -4.43 -6.56
C THR A 119 9.13 -3.58 -5.37
N VAL A 120 10.03 -4.11 -4.57
CA VAL A 120 10.39 -3.59 -3.25
C VAL A 120 11.80 -3.08 -3.31
N LYS A 121 12.01 -1.84 -2.92
CA LYS A 121 13.33 -1.30 -2.61
C LYS A 121 13.60 -1.43 -1.12
N ALA A 122 14.72 -2.04 -0.75
CA ALA A 122 15.15 -2.11 0.63
C ALA A 122 15.45 -0.70 1.15
N ASN A 123 14.70 -0.25 2.15
CA ASN A 123 15.11 0.90 2.95
C ASN A 123 15.98 0.35 4.10
N PRO A 124 17.20 0.88 4.34
CA PRO A 124 18.04 0.49 5.47
C PRO A 124 17.30 0.52 6.83
N ASP A 125 16.37 1.46 7.01
CA ASP A 125 15.55 1.58 8.22
C ASP A 125 14.24 0.77 8.14
N GLY A 126 13.95 0.18 6.98
CA GLY A 126 12.71 -0.52 6.66
C GLY A 126 12.80 -2.02 6.91
N PHE A 127 12.48 -2.44 8.13
CA PHE A 127 12.50 -3.85 8.54
C PHE A 127 11.83 -4.83 7.55
N LEU A 128 10.63 -4.50 7.05
CA LEU A 128 9.91 -5.38 6.12
C LEU A 128 10.52 -5.38 4.71
N SER A 129 10.99 -4.23 4.23
CA SER A 129 11.56 -4.14 2.88
C SER A 129 12.86 -4.93 2.75
N THR A 130 13.71 -4.93 3.79
CA THR A 130 14.93 -5.76 3.81
C THR A 130 14.59 -7.25 3.79
N HIS A 131 13.58 -7.68 4.57
CA HIS A 131 13.15 -9.09 4.57
C HIS A 131 12.55 -9.52 3.23
N LEU A 132 11.82 -8.65 2.52
CA LEU A 132 11.29 -8.98 1.20
C LEU A 132 12.39 -9.04 0.14
N VAL A 133 13.40 -8.17 0.20
CA VAL A 133 14.50 -8.14 -0.78
C VAL A 133 15.51 -9.26 -0.56
N ASP A 134 15.86 -9.58 0.69
CA ASP A 134 16.96 -10.52 0.99
C ASP A 134 16.50 -11.84 1.65
N GLY A 135 15.24 -11.94 2.11
CA GLY A 135 14.83 -13.01 3.01
C GLY A 135 13.61 -13.83 2.58
N VAL A 136 12.71 -13.29 1.76
CA VAL A 136 11.47 -13.99 1.40
C VAL A 136 11.77 -15.05 0.34
N LYS A 137 11.42 -16.29 0.63
CA LYS A 137 11.66 -17.41 -0.31
C LYS A 137 10.38 -17.71 -1.07
N PRO A 138 10.48 -18.29 -2.28
CA PRO A 138 9.36 -19.00 -2.88
C PRO A 138 8.70 -19.94 -1.87
N ASP A 139 7.41 -20.14 -2.04
CA ASP A 139 6.50 -20.85 -1.13
C ASP A 139 6.12 -20.15 0.18
N THR A 140 6.69 -18.98 0.48
CA THR A 140 6.26 -18.18 1.66
C THR A 140 4.80 -17.76 1.54
N ILE A 141 4.03 -17.99 2.60
CA ILE A 141 2.63 -17.54 2.71
C ILE A 141 2.60 -16.14 3.30
N ILE A 142 1.95 -15.23 2.59
CA ILE A 142 1.76 -13.84 3.00
C ILE A 142 0.27 -13.53 3.11
N ARG A 143 -0.05 -12.48 3.87
CA ARG A 143 -1.39 -11.90 3.87
C ARG A 143 -1.45 -10.76 2.87
N LEU A 144 -2.62 -10.60 2.27
CA LEU A 144 -2.92 -9.56 1.30
C LEU A 144 -4.06 -8.69 1.82
N ALA A 145 -4.01 -7.40 1.48
CA ALA A 145 -5.20 -6.55 1.47
C ALA A 145 -5.77 -6.52 0.04
N ALA A 146 -6.99 -6.01 -0.12
CA ALA A 146 -7.49 -5.69 -1.45
C ALA A 146 -6.68 -4.53 -2.07
N PRO A 147 -6.52 -4.49 -3.40
CA PRO A 147 -5.97 -3.34 -4.11
C PRO A 147 -6.72 -2.04 -3.76
N LYS A 148 -5.98 -0.95 -3.62
CA LYS A 148 -6.50 0.40 -3.32
C LYS A 148 -5.61 1.46 -3.98
N GLY A 149 -6.09 2.70 -3.99
CA GLY A 149 -5.37 3.86 -4.49
C GLY A 149 -6.01 4.43 -5.74
N ASP A 150 -5.83 5.73 -5.93
CA ASP A 150 -6.41 6.52 -7.02
C ASP A 150 -5.33 7.04 -7.98
N PHE A 151 -4.06 6.66 -7.76
CA PHE A 151 -2.94 7.01 -8.62
C PHE A 151 -2.87 6.08 -9.83
N HIS A 152 -3.84 6.20 -10.73
CA HIS A 152 -3.92 5.47 -11.99
C HIS A 152 -4.30 6.43 -13.12
N LEU A 153 -4.09 6.01 -14.37
CA LEU A 153 -4.53 6.81 -15.52
C LEU A 153 -6.07 6.81 -15.61
N PRO A 154 -6.69 7.92 -16.07
CA PRO A 154 -8.12 7.95 -16.32
C PRO A 154 -8.46 7.20 -17.62
N GLN A 155 -9.76 6.96 -17.82
CA GLN A 155 -10.31 6.45 -19.08
C GLN A 155 -11.32 7.47 -19.63
N PRO A 156 -11.15 7.97 -20.86
CA PRO A 156 -10.05 7.67 -21.79
C PRO A 156 -8.68 8.20 -21.33
N VAL A 157 -7.60 7.56 -21.80
CA VAL A 157 -6.21 7.97 -21.51
C VAL A 157 -5.92 9.35 -22.15
N PRO A 158 -5.23 10.28 -21.46
CA PRO A 158 -4.84 11.56 -22.04
C PRO A 158 -3.90 11.37 -23.23
N GLY A 159 -4.03 12.23 -24.25
CA GLY A 159 -3.18 12.15 -25.45
C GLY A 159 -1.71 12.51 -25.19
N GLN A 160 -1.43 13.33 -24.18
CA GLN A 160 -0.09 13.75 -23.79
C GLN A 160 0.11 13.58 -22.28
N ILE A 161 1.16 12.87 -21.90
CA ILE A 161 1.46 12.49 -20.53
C ILE A 161 2.91 12.87 -20.19
N LEU A 162 3.11 13.34 -18.96
CA LEU A 162 4.41 13.49 -18.34
C LEU A 162 4.49 12.55 -17.12
N PHE A 163 5.47 11.66 -17.10
CA PHE A 163 5.84 10.91 -15.91
C PHE A 163 7.10 11.52 -15.29
N VAL A 164 7.08 11.77 -13.98
CA VAL A 164 8.28 12.16 -13.22
C VAL A 164 8.46 11.21 -12.05
N THR A 165 9.41 10.29 -12.18
CA THR A 165 9.61 9.23 -11.19
C THR A 165 11.03 9.24 -10.62
N ALA A 166 11.20 8.71 -9.42
CA ALA A 166 12.52 8.57 -8.81
C ALA A 166 12.64 7.33 -7.93
N GLY A 167 13.71 6.57 -8.11
CA GLY A 167 13.94 5.31 -7.41
C GLY A 167 12.73 4.36 -7.52
N SER A 168 12.26 3.81 -6.40
CA SER A 168 11.08 2.92 -6.39
C SER A 168 9.78 3.59 -6.85
N GLY A 169 9.73 4.93 -6.98
CA GLY A 169 8.57 5.65 -7.50
C GLY A 169 8.19 5.27 -8.93
N ILE A 170 9.05 4.55 -9.65
CA ILE A 170 8.71 3.94 -10.96
C ILE A 170 7.63 2.85 -10.86
N THR A 171 7.46 2.21 -9.71
CA THR A 171 6.60 1.01 -9.57
C THR A 171 5.13 1.18 -9.95
N PRO A 172 4.41 2.27 -9.62
CA PRO A 172 3.07 2.49 -10.17
C PRO A 172 3.10 2.82 -11.66
N VAL A 173 4.10 3.58 -12.12
CA VAL A 173 4.21 4.04 -13.51
C VAL A 173 4.56 2.90 -14.46
N ILE A 174 5.42 1.95 -14.07
CA ILE A 174 5.72 0.78 -14.91
C ILE A 174 4.46 -0.07 -15.14
N ALA A 175 3.57 -0.18 -14.15
CA ALA A 175 2.29 -0.85 -14.34
C ALA A 175 1.41 -0.11 -15.37
N MET A 176 1.37 1.22 -15.31
CA MET A 176 0.68 2.04 -16.31
C MET A 176 1.27 1.83 -17.72
N LEU A 177 2.59 1.86 -17.85
CA LEU A 177 3.29 1.63 -19.13
C LEU A 177 3.01 0.23 -19.68
N ARG A 178 3.13 -0.82 -18.86
CA ARG A 178 2.77 -2.21 -19.21
C ARG A 178 1.32 -2.32 -19.68
N ALA A 179 0.41 -1.60 -19.03
CA ALA A 179 -1.01 -1.63 -19.38
C ALA A 179 -1.32 -0.90 -20.70
N LEU A 180 -0.66 0.24 -20.96
CA LEU A 180 -0.74 0.95 -22.24
C LEU A 180 -0.23 0.06 -23.38
N ALA A 181 0.95 -0.53 -23.20
CA ALA A 181 1.54 -1.45 -24.17
C ALA A 181 0.64 -2.67 -24.44
N ALA A 182 0.09 -3.29 -23.39
CA ALA A 182 -0.81 -4.43 -23.52
C ALA A 182 -2.13 -4.10 -24.26
N ARG A 183 -2.60 -2.85 -24.20
CA ARG A 183 -3.78 -2.37 -24.94
C ARG A 183 -3.45 -1.81 -26.33
N GLY A 184 -2.16 -1.68 -26.67
CA GLY A 184 -1.73 -1.01 -27.91
C GLY A 184 -2.02 0.49 -27.92
N GLU A 185 -2.14 1.12 -26.74
CA GLU A 185 -2.36 2.56 -26.60
C GLU A 185 -1.01 3.29 -26.60
N THR A 186 -0.86 4.27 -27.48
CA THR A 186 0.40 5.00 -27.69
C THR A 186 0.22 6.52 -27.50
N PRO A 187 -0.13 7.00 -26.29
CA PRO A 187 -0.11 8.43 -26.01
C PRO A 187 1.31 8.97 -26.12
N ASP A 188 1.45 10.26 -26.38
CA ASP A 188 2.74 10.95 -26.35
C ASP A 188 3.20 11.08 -24.89
N ILE A 189 4.23 10.33 -24.51
CA ILE A 189 4.75 10.25 -23.16
C ILE A 189 6.16 10.82 -23.10
N CYS A 190 6.34 11.85 -22.26
CA CYS A 190 7.65 12.22 -21.76
C CYS A 190 7.83 11.59 -20.37
N HIS A 191 8.91 10.86 -20.16
CA HIS A 191 9.20 10.24 -18.87
C HIS A 191 10.57 10.66 -18.36
N ILE A 192 10.59 11.38 -17.24
CA ILE A 192 11.81 11.73 -16.51
C ILE A 192 11.96 10.75 -15.34
N HIS A 193 13.04 9.94 -15.34
CA HIS A 193 13.33 9.01 -14.25
C HIS A 193 14.66 9.35 -13.56
N SER A 194 14.62 9.56 -12.25
CA SER A 194 15.80 9.92 -11.46
C SER A 194 16.31 8.76 -10.59
N ALA A 195 17.61 8.45 -10.72
CA ALA A 195 18.30 7.43 -9.92
C ALA A 195 19.75 7.86 -9.63
N PRO A 196 20.47 7.28 -8.64
CA PRO A 196 21.87 7.61 -8.39
C PRO A 196 22.80 7.31 -9.56
N THR A 197 22.77 6.08 -10.06
CA THR A 197 23.51 5.62 -11.25
C THR A 197 22.58 4.84 -12.16
N ARG A 198 23.07 4.48 -13.35
CA ARG A 198 22.33 3.68 -14.31
C ARG A 198 21.97 2.29 -13.75
N ASP A 199 22.87 1.67 -12.99
CA ASP A 199 22.65 0.37 -12.33
C ASP A 199 21.59 0.43 -11.21
N ASP A 200 21.23 1.64 -10.76
CA ASP A 200 20.17 1.86 -9.76
C ASP A 200 18.79 2.09 -10.39
N VAL A 201 18.70 2.14 -11.73
CA VAL A 201 17.44 2.34 -12.45
C VAL A 201 16.66 1.03 -12.48
N ILE A 202 15.60 0.96 -11.68
CA ILE A 202 14.71 -0.21 -11.61
C ILE A 202 13.93 -0.28 -12.94
N PHE A 203 13.89 -1.47 -13.55
CA PHE A 203 13.28 -1.72 -14.87
C PHE A 203 13.91 -0.97 -16.05
N LEU A 204 15.22 -0.66 -15.98
CA LEU A 204 15.91 0.05 -17.06
C LEU A 204 15.70 -0.60 -18.42
N ASP A 205 16.01 -1.89 -18.54
CA ASP A 205 15.94 -2.63 -19.81
C ASP A 205 14.53 -2.61 -20.40
N GLU A 206 13.50 -2.69 -19.56
CA GLU A 206 12.10 -2.63 -20.00
C GLU A 206 11.71 -1.22 -20.50
N MET A 207 12.14 -0.17 -19.79
CA MET A 207 11.86 1.20 -20.23
C MET A 207 12.61 1.54 -21.51
N GLU A 208 13.85 1.05 -21.68
CA GLU A 208 14.61 1.26 -22.91
C GLU A 208 14.01 0.50 -24.09
N ALA A 209 13.57 -0.74 -23.88
CA ALA A 209 12.84 -1.50 -24.90
C ALA A 209 11.55 -0.77 -25.34
N LEU A 210 10.79 -0.20 -24.40
CA LEU A 210 9.60 0.60 -24.73
C LEU A 210 9.93 1.86 -25.54
N ALA A 211 11.07 2.49 -25.29
CA ALA A 211 11.54 3.66 -26.02
C ALA A 211 12.01 3.31 -27.44
N ASP A 212 12.63 2.15 -27.60
CA ASP A 212 13.06 1.63 -28.91
C ASP A 212 11.85 1.18 -29.76
N ASP A 213 10.83 0.58 -29.13
CA ASP A 213 9.63 0.05 -29.81
C ASP A 213 8.63 1.15 -30.22
N SER A 214 8.62 2.30 -29.54
CA SER A 214 7.62 3.36 -29.74
C SER A 214 8.24 4.75 -29.75
N SER A 215 8.10 5.43 -30.89
CA SER A 215 8.49 6.84 -31.01
C SER A 215 7.64 7.79 -30.18
N ALA A 216 6.55 7.32 -29.56
CA ALA A 216 5.70 8.10 -28.68
C ALA A 216 6.14 8.03 -27.20
N TYR A 217 7.13 7.22 -26.84
CA TYR A 217 7.65 7.13 -25.48
C TYR A 217 9.08 7.67 -25.41
N HIS A 218 9.25 8.80 -24.73
CA HIS A 218 10.51 9.52 -24.58
C HIS A 218 11.05 9.39 -23.15
N LEU A 219 11.99 8.46 -22.95
CA LEU A 219 12.67 8.26 -21.68
C LEU A 219 13.86 9.22 -21.51
N ASN A 220 13.88 9.98 -20.41
CA ASN A 220 14.96 10.87 -20.01
C ASN A 220 15.46 10.45 -18.61
N LEU A 221 16.70 9.98 -18.55
CA LEU A 221 17.32 9.57 -17.29
C LEU A 221 18.04 10.74 -16.62
N GLN A 222 17.76 10.97 -15.34
CA GLN A 222 18.49 11.91 -14.47
C GLN A 222 19.35 11.11 -13.48
N LEU A 223 20.61 10.87 -13.85
CA LEU A 223 21.57 10.12 -13.03
C LEU A 223 22.25 11.04 -12.02
N THR A 224 21.79 11.01 -10.77
CA THR A 224 22.08 12.08 -9.80
C THR A 224 23.54 12.15 -9.33
N ARG A 225 24.32 11.08 -9.45
CA ARG A 225 25.76 11.11 -9.14
C ARG A 225 26.58 11.83 -10.20
N GLU A 226 26.09 11.91 -11.43
CA GLU A 226 26.77 12.57 -12.56
C GLU A 226 26.14 13.94 -12.86
N MET A 227 24.82 14.00 -12.90
CA MET A 227 24.04 15.13 -13.42
C MET A 227 23.42 15.99 -12.31
N GLY A 228 23.59 15.61 -11.04
CA GLY A 228 22.90 16.23 -9.89
C GLY A 228 21.44 15.80 -9.76
N LYS A 229 20.74 16.29 -8.73
CA LYS A 229 19.31 15.99 -8.54
C LYS A 229 18.47 16.68 -9.62
N PHE A 230 17.35 16.05 -9.99
CA PHE A 230 16.36 16.70 -10.85
C PHE A 230 15.85 17.99 -10.19
N ASP A 231 15.73 19.04 -10.97
CA ASP A 231 15.17 20.33 -10.56
C ASP A 231 13.92 20.60 -11.40
N ALA A 232 12.76 20.74 -10.74
CA ALA A 232 11.49 21.03 -11.39
C ALA A 232 11.52 22.33 -12.21
N ALA A 233 12.38 23.30 -11.84
CA ALA A 233 12.56 24.52 -12.62
C ALA A 233 13.13 24.28 -14.03
N ARG A 234 13.70 23.11 -14.30
CA ARG A 234 14.24 22.72 -15.61
C ARG A 234 13.23 22.03 -16.52
N LEU A 235 11.96 21.92 -16.11
CA LEU A 235 10.92 21.33 -16.96
C LEU A 235 10.80 22.04 -18.31
N ASP A 236 11.00 23.37 -18.36
CA ASP A 236 10.99 24.13 -19.61
C ASP A 236 12.12 23.74 -20.59
N GLU A 237 13.24 23.23 -20.07
CA GLU A 237 14.37 22.77 -20.88
C GLU A 237 14.15 21.33 -21.36
N TRP A 238 13.62 20.47 -20.50
CA TRP A 238 13.52 19.02 -20.76
C TRP A 238 12.26 18.63 -21.52
N VAL A 239 11.14 19.28 -21.19
CA VAL A 239 9.82 18.99 -21.73
C VAL A 239 9.13 20.35 -21.97
N PRO A 240 9.48 21.08 -23.04
CA PRO A 240 9.02 22.46 -23.25
C PRO A 240 7.48 22.63 -23.24
N ASP A 241 6.75 21.57 -23.55
CA ASP A 241 5.29 21.49 -23.57
C ASP A 241 4.69 20.92 -22.27
N TRP A 242 5.45 20.79 -21.19
CA TRP A 242 4.99 20.16 -19.93
C TRP A 242 3.71 20.77 -19.35
N ARG A 243 3.44 22.06 -19.65
CA ARG A 243 2.23 22.77 -19.20
C ARG A 243 0.95 22.26 -19.87
N GLU A 244 1.07 21.57 -21.00
CA GLU A 244 -0.03 21.01 -21.78
C GLU A 244 -0.31 19.54 -21.39
N ARG A 245 0.68 18.87 -20.78
CA ARG A 245 0.64 17.45 -20.41
C ARG A 245 -0.03 17.21 -19.05
N GLU A 246 -0.76 16.12 -18.92
CA GLU A 246 -1.16 15.59 -17.61
C GLU A 246 0.05 14.89 -16.96
N CYS A 247 0.34 15.21 -15.70
CA CYS A 247 1.59 14.81 -15.04
C CYS A 247 1.34 13.85 -13.87
N TRP A 248 1.99 12.70 -13.89
CA TRP A 248 2.01 11.76 -12.77
C TRP A 248 3.42 11.70 -12.17
N ALA A 249 3.52 12.04 -10.89
CA ALA A 249 4.78 12.08 -10.18
C ALA A 249 4.79 11.15 -8.96
N CYS A 250 5.85 10.37 -8.82
CA CYS A 250 6.05 9.50 -7.66
C CYS A 250 7.54 9.35 -7.32
N GLY A 251 7.90 9.59 -6.06
CA GLY A 251 9.31 9.60 -5.66
C GLY A 251 9.53 10.15 -4.23
N PRO A 252 10.77 10.54 -3.90
CA PRO A 252 11.11 11.13 -2.61
C PRO A 252 10.35 12.43 -2.33
N PRO A 253 10.00 12.74 -1.06
CA PRO A 253 9.24 13.93 -0.70
C PRO A 253 9.78 15.23 -1.31
N ALA A 254 11.09 15.47 -1.24
CA ALA A 254 11.70 16.70 -1.75
C ALA A 254 11.47 16.92 -3.26
N LEU A 255 11.44 15.84 -4.07
CA LEU A 255 11.12 15.93 -5.49
C LEU A 255 9.66 16.34 -5.69
N LEU A 256 8.75 15.68 -4.95
CA LEU A 256 7.32 15.91 -5.07
C LEU A 256 6.93 17.31 -4.57
N ASP A 257 7.53 17.78 -3.47
CA ASP A 257 7.32 19.13 -2.93
C ASP A 257 7.78 20.21 -3.92
N ALA A 258 8.91 19.98 -4.61
CA ALA A 258 9.41 20.87 -5.65
C ALA A 258 8.49 20.92 -6.88
N LEU A 259 8.00 19.77 -7.34
CA LEU A 259 7.03 19.69 -8.43
C LEU A 259 5.70 20.37 -8.05
N GLU A 260 5.17 20.11 -6.87
CA GLU A 260 3.93 20.76 -6.41
C GLU A 260 4.09 22.28 -6.35
N SER A 261 5.20 22.77 -5.79
CA SER A 261 5.48 24.21 -5.75
C SER A 261 5.61 24.81 -7.16
N HIS A 262 6.25 24.11 -8.08
CA HIS A 262 6.44 24.56 -9.45
C HIS A 262 5.13 24.60 -10.25
N TYR A 263 4.30 23.56 -10.14
CA TYR A 263 2.98 23.51 -10.78
C TYR A 263 2.01 24.53 -10.17
N GLU A 264 2.07 24.76 -8.86
CA GLU A 264 1.26 25.79 -8.18
C GLU A 264 1.61 27.19 -8.67
N ALA A 265 2.92 27.51 -8.76
CA ALA A 265 3.39 28.80 -9.28
C ALA A 265 2.94 29.05 -10.73
N GLY A 266 2.75 27.98 -11.53
CA GLY A 266 2.20 28.04 -12.88
C GLY A 266 0.67 28.06 -12.96
N GLY A 267 -0.06 27.89 -11.85
CA GLY A 267 -1.52 27.73 -11.86
C GLY A 267 -2.01 26.39 -12.43
N LEU A 268 -1.13 25.37 -12.44
CA LEU A 268 -1.34 24.08 -13.11
C LEU A 268 -1.47 22.91 -12.14
N ARG A 269 -1.66 23.15 -10.84
CA ARG A 269 -1.77 22.10 -9.81
C ARG A 269 -2.80 21.00 -10.13
N HIS A 270 -3.86 21.34 -10.87
CA HIS A 270 -4.90 20.40 -11.29
C HIS A 270 -4.43 19.33 -12.29
N ARG A 271 -3.30 19.55 -12.97
CA ARG A 271 -2.68 18.60 -13.91
C ARG A 271 -1.63 17.69 -13.25
N LEU A 272 -1.30 17.96 -11.98
CA LEU A 272 -0.28 17.23 -11.24
C LEU A 272 -0.92 16.21 -10.30
N HIS A 273 -0.72 14.94 -10.60
CA HIS A 273 -1.13 13.78 -9.81
C HIS A 273 0.10 13.25 -9.08
N VAL A 274 0.02 13.10 -7.75
CA VAL A 274 1.18 12.75 -6.90
C VAL A 274 0.86 11.55 -6.02
N GLU A 275 1.78 10.60 -5.96
CA GLU A 275 1.76 9.48 -5.00
C GLU A 275 2.99 9.51 -4.10
N ARG A 276 2.77 9.37 -2.77
CA ARG A 276 3.81 9.48 -1.73
C ARG A 276 3.94 8.16 -0.98
N PHE A 277 5.13 7.55 -1.02
CA PHE A 277 5.39 6.27 -0.33
C PHE A 277 5.74 6.40 1.15
N THR A 278 6.15 7.60 1.56
CA THR A 278 6.36 7.92 2.97
C THR A 278 5.21 8.77 3.46
N ILE A 279 4.76 8.49 4.67
CA ILE A 279 3.99 9.45 5.46
C ILE A 279 4.90 10.67 5.62
N ALA A 280 4.53 11.81 5.06
CA ALA A 280 5.14 13.08 5.44
C ALA A 280 4.76 13.29 6.91
N ARG A 281 5.64 12.88 7.83
CA ARG A 281 5.51 13.22 9.24
C ARG A 281 5.85 14.70 9.31
N THR A 282 4.89 15.52 9.67
CA THR A 282 5.18 16.92 9.95
C THR A 282 6.06 16.97 11.19
N ASP A 283 6.87 18.02 11.32
CA ASP A 283 7.66 18.29 12.52
C ASP A 283 6.76 18.58 13.76
N HIS A 284 5.44 18.58 13.55
CA HIS A 284 4.39 18.70 14.55
C HIS A 284 4.11 17.35 15.23
N GLY A 285 5.14 16.72 15.81
CA GLY A 285 4.96 15.62 16.74
C GLY A 285 3.97 15.98 17.85
N GLY A 286 3.37 14.96 18.46
CA GLY A 286 2.62 15.15 19.70
C GLY A 286 3.53 15.63 20.84
N GLU A 287 2.95 16.09 21.95
CA GLU A 287 3.73 16.54 23.11
C GLU A 287 4.27 15.38 23.97
N GLY A 288 3.99 14.13 23.57
CA GLY A 288 4.20 12.94 24.39
C GLY A 288 3.08 12.76 25.42
N GLY A 289 3.06 11.60 26.10
CA GLY A 289 2.00 11.30 27.06
C GLY A 289 1.81 9.81 27.31
N THR A 290 0.81 9.50 28.13
CA THR A 290 0.40 8.13 28.45
C THR A 290 -0.83 7.76 27.64
N VAL A 291 -0.75 6.68 26.87
CA VAL A 291 -1.93 6.06 26.26
C VAL A 291 -2.42 4.93 27.15
N HIS A 292 -3.69 5.00 27.55
CA HIS A 292 -4.40 3.95 28.29
C HIS A 292 -5.29 3.16 27.33
N PHE A 293 -5.16 1.83 27.36
CA PHE A 293 -5.97 0.89 26.60
C PHE A 293 -6.98 0.23 27.55
N ALA A 294 -8.21 0.75 27.57
CA ALA A 294 -9.16 0.53 28.65
C ALA A 294 -9.63 -0.92 28.77
N VAL A 295 -9.81 -1.63 27.65
CA VAL A 295 -10.34 -3.01 27.64
C VAL A 295 -9.23 -4.00 28.01
N SER A 296 -8.01 -3.74 27.54
CA SER A 296 -6.86 -4.58 27.86
C SER A 296 -6.22 -4.29 29.23
N HIS A 297 -6.61 -3.19 29.89
CA HIS A 297 -6.03 -2.70 31.14
C HIS A 297 -4.51 -2.50 31.07
N LYS A 298 -4.02 -2.05 29.91
CA LYS A 298 -2.60 -1.77 29.69
C LYS A 298 -2.39 -0.30 29.38
N GLU A 299 -1.18 0.18 29.64
CA GLU A 299 -0.78 1.55 29.33
C GLU A 299 0.66 1.59 28.82
N ALA A 300 0.95 2.60 28.01
CA ALA A 300 2.31 2.90 27.58
C ALA A 300 2.52 4.41 27.61
N ARG A 301 3.66 4.81 28.18
CA ARG A 301 4.17 6.17 27.99
C ARG A 301 4.96 6.20 26.69
N ILE A 302 4.58 7.08 25.78
CA ILE A 302 5.21 7.22 24.47
C ILE A 302 5.58 8.67 24.19
N ASP A 303 6.55 8.86 23.30
CA ASP A 303 6.90 10.17 22.77
C ASP A 303 5.86 10.67 21.75
N GLY A 304 6.01 11.91 21.29
CA GLY A 304 5.15 12.50 20.27
C GLY A 304 5.32 11.94 18.85
N ALA A 305 6.21 10.97 18.66
CA ALA A 305 6.54 10.41 17.35
C ALA A 305 6.05 8.96 17.17
N THR A 306 5.92 8.23 18.28
CA THR A 306 5.42 6.86 18.31
C THR A 306 3.91 6.86 18.10
N THR A 307 3.43 6.03 17.18
CA THR A 307 2.00 5.93 16.90
C THR A 307 1.27 5.13 17.98
N LEU A 308 -0.01 5.43 18.19
CA LEU A 308 -0.86 4.67 19.12
C LEU A 308 -0.94 3.19 18.74
N LEU A 309 -0.89 2.88 17.44
CA LEU A 309 -0.82 1.51 16.93
C LEU A 309 0.46 0.80 17.39
N GLU A 310 1.62 1.42 17.21
CA GLU A 310 2.91 0.84 17.63
C GLU A 310 2.96 0.64 19.16
N ALA A 311 2.41 1.59 19.92
CA ALA A 311 2.31 1.49 21.37
C ALA A 311 1.49 0.26 21.80
N GLY A 312 0.30 0.09 21.23
CA GLY A 312 -0.56 -1.06 21.56
C GLY A 312 0.03 -2.40 21.12
N GLU A 313 0.67 -2.46 19.95
CA GLU A 313 1.33 -3.67 19.46
C GLU A 313 2.52 -4.08 20.33
N LYS A 314 3.32 -3.13 20.82
CA LYS A 314 4.43 -3.40 21.76
C LYS A 314 3.92 -4.02 23.06
N LEU A 315 2.73 -3.62 23.50
CA LEU A 315 2.03 -4.19 24.66
C LEU A 315 1.34 -5.53 24.37
N GLY A 316 1.37 -6.01 23.12
CA GLY A 316 0.70 -7.25 22.70
C GLY A 316 -0.83 -7.12 22.63
N ILE A 317 -1.36 -5.92 22.44
CA ILE A 317 -2.79 -5.68 22.22
C ILE A 317 -3.12 -6.01 20.77
N ALA A 318 -4.28 -6.64 20.55
CA ALA A 318 -4.79 -6.95 19.21
C ALA A 318 -5.36 -5.69 18.55
N MET A 319 -4.46 -4.80 18.13
CA MET A 319 -4.82 -3.54 17.51
C MET A 319 -5.45 -3.74 16.13
N PRO A 320 -6.49 -2.99 15.75
CA PRO A 320 -6.93 -2.95 14.36
C PRO A 320 -5.84 -2.25 13.52
N PHE A 321 -5.35 -2.93 12.48
CA PHE A 321 -4.27 -2.41 11.62
C PHE A 321 -4.54 -2.70 10.14
N GLY A 322 -3.81 -1.99 9.26
CA GLY A 322 -3.89 -2.18 7.81
C GLY A 322 -2.65 -1.59 7.12
N CYS A 323 -2.83 -0.53 6.32
CA CYS A 323 -1.74 0.14 5.59
C CYS A 323 -0.65 0.76 6.47
N ARG A 324 -0.96 1.07 7.72
CA ARG A 324 -0.09 1.79 8.68
C ARG A 324 0.37 3.19 8.23
N MET A 325 -0.32 3.77 7.26
CA MET A 325 0.02 5.08 6.67
C MET A 325 -1.17 6.04 6.61
N GLY A 326 -2.27 5.71 7.27
CA GLY A 326 -3.43 6.61 7.36
C GLY A 326 -4.40 6.56 6.18
N ILE A 327 -4.29 5.57 5.30
CA ILE A 327 -5.01 5.50 4.02
C ILE A 327 -6.15 4.49 4.05
N CYS A 328 -5.92 3.28 4.55
CA CYS A 328 -6.88 2.18 4.46
C CYS A 328 -8.07 2.26 5.43
N GLN A 329 -7.98 3.12 6.46
CA GLN A 329 -8.93 3.29 7.56
C GLN A 329 -9.21 2.05 8.44
N THR A 330 -8.51 0.93 8.25
CA THR A 330 -8.72 -0.28 9.07
C THR A 330 -8.42 -0.05 10.55
N CYS A 331 -7.47 0.83 10.87
CA CYS A 331 -7.07 1.16 12.24
C CYS A 331 -7.95 2.25 12.90
N VAL A 332 -9.13 2.55 12.35
CA VAL A 332 -9.98 3.62 12.89
C VAL A 332 -10.67 3.16 14.16
N VAL A 333 -10.47 3.90 15.25
CA VAL A 333 -11.13 3.68 16.55
C VAL A 333 -11.64 5.00 17.13
N PRO A 334 -12.68 4.98 17.99
CA PRO A 334 -13.07 6.16 18.76
C PRO A 334 -11.99 6.48 19.80
N LEU A 335 -11.73 7.78 19.99
CA LEU A 335 -10.93 8.27 21.11
C LEU A 335 -11.84 8.41 22.34
N ALA A 336 -11.60 7.61 23.37
CA ALA A 336 -12.45 7.55 24.57
C ALA A 336 -12.13 8.66 25.58
N GLY A 337 -10.94 9.26 25.51
CA GLY A 337 -10.58 10.40 26.35
C GLY A 337 -9.25 11.04 25.94
N GLY A 338 -9.08 12.31 26.28
CA GLY A 338 -7.84 13.07 26.05
C GLY A 338 -7.66 13.57 24.62
N TYR A 339 -6.40 13.79 24.24
CA TYR A 339 -6.02 14.42 22.97
C TYR A 339 -4.94 13.62 22.24
N VAL A 340 -5.07 13.57 20.92
CA VAL A 340 -4.09 12.93 20.03
C VAL A 340 -3.83 13.83 18.84
N ARG A 341 -2.68 13.69 18.19
CA ARG A 341 -2.29 14.48 17.03
C ARG A 341 -2.09 13.59 15.81
N ASP A 342 -2.68 13.96 14.67
CA ASP A 342 -2.39 13.32 13.38
C ASP A 342 -1.00 13.76 12.92
N LEU A 343 -0.06 12.81 12.84
CA LEU A 343 1.33 13.06 12.49
C LEU A 343 1.53 13.57 11.06
N ARG A 344 0.52 13.48 10.19
CA ARG A 344 0.60 13.99 8.81
C ARG A 344 0.22 15.45 8.69
N THR A 345 -0.69 15.89 9.54
CA THR A 345 -1.32 17.21 9.40
C THR A 345 -1.07 18.12 10.60
N GLY A 346 -0.57 17.57 11.71
CA GLY A 346 -0.49 18.25 12.99
C GLY A 346 -1.85 18.51 13.64
N VAL A 347 -2.96 18.10 13.03
CA VAL A 347 -4.31 18.35 13.56
C VAL A 347 -4.53 17.53 14.81
N GLU A 348 -4.88 18.23 15.89
CA GLU A 348 -5.29 17.63 17.15
C GLU A 348 -6.73 17.11 17.08
N ARG A 349 -6.96 15.95 17.68
CA ARG A 349 -8.25 15.27 17.78
C ARG A 349 -8.54 15.03 19.25
N ARG A 350 -9.80 15.20 19.62
CA ARG A 350 -10.29 15.17 21.00
C ARG A 350 -11.26 14.01 21.23
N GLU A 351 -11.57 13.78 22.49
CA GLU A 351 -12.56 12.79 22.94
C GLU A 351 -13.83 12.79 22.07
N GLY A 352 -14.30 11.58 21.75
CA GLY A 352 -15.46 11.32 20.90
C GLY A 352 -15.18 11.29 19.40
N GLU A 353 -14.00 11.76 18.95
CA GLU A 353 -13.64 11.69 17.53
C GLU A 353 -13.11 10.32 17.11
N ARG A 354 -13.26 10.00 15.83
CA ARG A 354 -12.66 8.81 15.22
C ARG A 354 -11.26 9.14 14.71
N ILE A 355 -10.28 8.37 15.17
CA ILE A 355 -8.86 8.56 14.88
C ILE A 355 -8.27 7.33 14.20
N GLN A 356 -7.19 7.51 13.44
CA GLN A 356 -6.45 6.41 12.85
C GLN A 356 -5.22 6.11 13.70
N THR A 357 -5.23 5.04 14.47
CA THR A 357 -4.16 4.75 15.45
C THR A 357 -2.77 4.61 14.82
N CYS A 358 -2.69 4.29 13.53
CA CYS A 358 -1.42 4.14 12.81
C CYS A 358 -0.74 5.44 12.36
N ILE A 359 -1.41 6.58 12.51
CA ILE A 359 -0.88 7.91 12.17
C ILE A 359 -1.14 8.94 13.26
N SER A 360 -1.80 8.54 14.35
CA SER A 360 -2.02 9.38 15.50
C SER A 360 -1.00 9.07 16.59
N SER A 361 -0.47 10.10 17.24
CA SER A 361 0.34 10.01 18.46
C SER A 361 -0.32 10.78 19.60
N VAL A 362 0.09 10.50 20.84
CA VAL A 362 -0.39 11.19 22.05
C VAL A 362 -0.05 12.68 22.03
N SER A 363 -0.99 13.52 22.42
CA SER A 363 -0.81 14.97 22.64
C SER A 363 -1.22 15.28 24.08
N GLY A 364 -0.51 14.69 25.04
CA GLY A 364 -0.98 14.49 26.41
C GLY A 364 -1.60 13.10 26.64
N ASP A 365 -2.09 12.84 27.86
CA ASP A 365 -2.67 11.56 28.21
C ASP A 365 -3.98 11.30 27.44
N CYS A 366 -4.15 10.08 26.94
CA CYS A 366 -5.32 9.70 26.16
C CYS A 366 -5.78 8.26 26.44
N THR A 367 -7.04 7.97 26.10
CA THR A 367 -7.67 6.67 26.36
C THR A 367 -8.30 6.10 25.08
N LEU A 368 -8.03 4.83 24.80
CA LEU A 368 -8.65 4.06 23.72
C LEU A 368 -9.41 2.86 24.30
N ASP A 369 -10.58 2.56 23.75
CA ASP A 369 -11.40 1.39 24.14
C ASP A 369 -10.90 0.10 23.47
N LEU A 370 -9.65 -0.29 23.75
CA LEU A 370 -8.97 -1.46 23.17
C LEU A 370 -8.25 -2.35 24.19
#